data_AF-A0A840ZU11-F1
#
_entry.id   AF-A0A840ZU11-F1
#
_cell.length_a   1.000
_cell.length_b   1.000
_cell.length_c   1.000
_cell.angle_alpha   90.00
_cell.angle_beta   90.00
_cell.angle_gamma   90.00
#
_symmetry.space_group_name_H-M   'P 1'
#
loop_
_entity.id
_entity.type
_entity.pdbx_description
1 polymer ?
#
loop_
_entity_poly.entity_id
_entity_poly.type
_entity_poly.pdbx_seq_one_letter_code
_entity_poly.pdbx_strand_id
1 'polypeptide(L)'
;MPFLLARLLHLFRLAIAIGFPVPGTSLRVAGDSLTDLQVIAADWADLPRVQAWLAERRYGGVYILVGRSNSRTRARVGEGVKLWTRLGDHKADPQLDFVEEVYVLVSPIFHKGATVYLQEQISQIVQAEPRLDFHKGCGPLAGFPLGEADRKSLDLAVLLGLNLLHAAGLRVLQPGQSRLAQQVAALLAEAA
;
A
#
# COMPACT_ATOMS: atom_id res chain seq x y z
N MET A 1 17.97 16.07 14.74
CA MET A 1 18.02 14.64 14.37
C MET A 1 16.76 14.15 13.64
N PRO A 2 15.52 14.23 14.17
CA PRO A 2 14.28 13.87 13.43
C PRO A 2 14.05 14.70 12.15
N PHE A 3 14.69 15.87 12.06
CA PHE A 3 14.63 16.77 10.92
C PHE A 3 15.26 16.21 9.63
N LEU A 4 16.24 15.31 9.71
CA LEU A 4 16.93 14.73 8.55
C LEU A 4 16.06 13.68 7.84
N LEU A 5 15.48 12.75 8.59
CA LEU A 5 14.53 11.76 8.05
C LEU A 5 13.30 12.48 7.47
N ALA A 6 12.76 13.47 8.18
CA ALA A 6 11.65 14.29 7.68
C ALA A 6 12.00 15.00 6.36
N ARG A 7 13.21 15.55 6.23
CA ARG A 7 13.71 16.15 4.98
C ARG A 7 13.86 15.15 3.84
N LEU A 8 14.45 13.98 4.11
CA LEU A 8 14.58 12.93 3.09
C LEU A 8 13.20 12.47 2.59
N LEU A 9 12.27 12.19 3.49
CA LEU A 9 10.90 11.82 3.13
C LEU A 9 10.18 12.96 2.39
N HIS A 10 10.45 14.22 2.74
CA HIS A 10 9.94 15.37 2.02
C HIS A 10 10.49 15.43 0.58
N LEU A 11 11.79 15.20 0.37
CA LEU A 11 12.37 15.17 -0.98
C LEU A 11 11.76 14.06 -1.84
N PHE A 12 11.53 12.86 -1.27
CA PHE A 12 10.82 11.80 -1.98
C PHE A 12 9.41 12.21 -2.38
N ARG A 13 8.68 12.93 -1.51
CA ARG A 13 7.34 13.44 -1.86
C ARG A 13 7.37 14.41 -3.04
N LEU A 14 8.44 15.20 -3.19
CA LEU A 14 8.60 16.11 -4.33
C LEU A 14 8.86 15.36 -5.65
N ALA A 15 9.30 14.11 -5.60
CA ALA A 15 9.52 13.27 -6.78
C ALA A 15 8.26 12.46 -7.21
N ILE A 16 7.15 12.58 -6.47
CA ILE A 16 5.91 11.85 -6.77
C ILE A 16 5.12 12.61 -7.84
N ALA A 17 4.78 11.91 -8.92
CA ALA A 17 3.80 12.35 -9.90
C ALA A 17 2.46 11.67 -9.65
N ILE A 18 1.36 12.41 -9.79
CA ILE A 18 -0.01 11.88 -9.70
C ILE A 18 -0.72 12.16 -11.02
N GLY A 19 -1.24 11.11 -11.64
CA GLY A 19 -2.06 11.19 -12.86
C GLY A 19 -3.48 10.68 -12.63
N PHE A 20 -4.42 11.19 -13.43
CA PHE A 20 -5.83 10.78 -13.45
C PHE A 20 -6.16 10.20 -14.83
N PRO A 21 -5.83 8.91 -15.07
CA PRO A 21 -5.79 8.36 -16.42
C PRO A 21 -7.17 8.21 -17.08
N VAL A 22 -8.25 8.25 -16.30
CA VAL A 22 -9.62 8.09 -16.80
C VAL A 22 -10.44 9.31 -16.39
N PRO A 23 -10.74 10.25 -17.31
CA PRO A 23 -11.53 11.44 -17.02
C PRO A 23 -12.91 11.11 -16.44
N GLY A 24 -13.37 11.93 -15.50
CA GLY A 24 -14.69 11.76 -14.87
C GLY A 24 -14.78 10.62 -13.84
N THR A 25 -13.64 10.07 -13.41
CA THR A 25 -13.57 9.03 -12.37
C THR A 25 -12.65 9.47 -11.24
N SER A 26 -12.73 8.78 -10.10
CA SER A 26 -11.85 8.94 -8.94
C SER A 26 -10.49 8.24 -9.10
N LEU A 27 -10.28 7.53 -10.22
CA LEU A 27 -9.06 6.76 -10.48
C LEU A 27 -7.86 7.69 -10.58
N ARG A 28 -6.90 7.47 -9.67
CA ARG A 28 -5.63 8.19 -9.62
C ARG A 28 -4.47 7.21 -9.47
N VAL A 29 -3.35 7.56 -10.10
CA VAL A 29 -2.12 6.78 -10.06
C VAL A 29 -1.01 7.68 -9.56
N ALA A 30 -0.47 7.35 -8.39
CA ALA A 30 0.72 7.99 -7.83
C ALA A 30 1.93 7.09 -8.09
N GLY A 31 3.02 7.65 -8.61
CA GLY A 31 4.29 6.94 -8.77
C GLY A 31 5.45 7.91 -8.60
N ASP A 32 6.66 7.39 -8.47
CA ASP A 32 7.89 8.18 -8.49
C ASP A 32 8.78 7.78 -9.67
N SER A 33 9.69 8.66 -10.07
CA SER A 33 10.57 8.41 -11.22
C SER A 33 11.83 7.60 -10.87
N LEU A 34 12.02 7.26 -9.60
CA LEU A 34 13.22 6.59 -9.10
C LEU A 34 13.00 5.08 -8.95
N THR A 35 11.74 4.66 -8.85
CA THR A 35 11.32 3.28 -8.67
C THR A 35 10.17 2.92 -9.60
N ASP A 36 10.03 1.63 -9.92
CA ASP A 36 8.85 1.12 -10.63
C ASP A 36 7.67 0.87 -9.67
N LEU A 37 7.57 1.62 -8.56
CA LEU A 37 6.46 1.53 -7.62
C LEU A 37 5.33 2.47 -8.04
N GLN A 38 4.11 1.94 -8.00
CA GLN A 38 2.92 2.73 -8.27
C GLN A 38 1.84 2.41 -7.23
N VAL A 39 1.11 3.44 -6.81
CA VAL A 39 -0.13 3.30 -6.06
C VAL A 39 -1.28 3.73 -6.94
N ILE A 40 -2.23 2.82 -7.12
CA ILE A 40 -3.50 3.06 -7.78
C ILE A 40 -4.53 3.25 -6.67
N ALA A 41 -5.29 4.33 -6.73
CA ALA A 41 -6.38 4.57 -5.80
C ALA A 41 -7.65 5.00 -6.53
N ALA A 42 -8.80 4.61 -6.00
CA ALA A 42 -10.10 5.02 -6.50
C ALA A 42 -11.18 4.77 -5.45
N ASP A 43 -12.31 5.42 -5.62
CA ASP A 43 -13.55 5.06 -4.94
C ASP A 43 -13.99 3.66 -5.39
N TRP A 44 -14.64 2.92 -4.50
CA TRP A 44 -15.08 1.55 -4.75
C TRP A 44 -16.11 1.43 -5.90
N ALA A 45 -16.83 2.52 -6.17
CA ALA A 45 -17.70 2.64 -7.34
C ALA A 45 -16.93 2.49 -8.67
N ASP A 46 -15.70 3.01 -8.73
CA ASP A 46 -14.82 3.00 -9.90
C ASP A 46 -13.93 1.75 -9.98
N LEU A 47 -14.18 0.73 -9.16
CA LEU A 47 -13.43 -0.53 -9.16
C LEU A 47 -13.22 -1.15 -10.56
N PRO A 48 -14.21 -1.16 -11.48
CA PRO A 48 -13.99 -1.69 -12.83
C PRO A 48 -12.85 -0.99 -13.59
N ARG A 49 -12.62 0.31 -13.33
CA ARG A 49 -11.51 1.08 -13.93
C ARG A 49 -10.17 0.69 -13.34
N VAL A 50 -10.13 0.47 -12.02
CA VAL A 50 -8.95 -0.07 -11.32
C VAL A 50 -8.61 -1.46 -11.87
N GLN A 51 -9.60 -2.35 -12.03
CA GLN A 51 -9.40 -3.69 -12.56
C GLN A 51 -8.89 -3.67 -14.01
N ALA A 52 -9.44 -2.83 -14.87
CA ALA A 52 -8.98 -2.69 -16.25
C ALA A 52 -7.51 -2.23 -16.29
N TRP A 53 -7.17 -1.20 -15.53
CA TRP A 53 -5.80 -0.69 -15.44
C TRP A 53 -4.81 -1.76 -14.97
N LEU A 54 -5.19 -2.57 -13.97
CA LEU A 54 -4.39 -3.67 -13.43
C LEU A 54 -4.26 -4.83 -14.41
N ALA A 55 -5.32 -5.15 -15.17
CA ALA A 55 -5.34 -6.24 -16.14
C ALA A 55 -4.42 -5.97 -17.34
N GLU A 56 -4.30 -4.71 -17.77
CA GLU A 56 -3.38 -4.30 -18.83
C GLU A 56 -1.91 -4.51 -18.44
N ARG A 57 -1.55 -4.15 -17.20
CA ARG A 57 -0.16 -4.16 -16.72
C ARG A 57 0.27 -5.50 -16.16
N ARG A 58 -0.67 -6.26 -15.60
CA ARG A 58 -0.44 -7.57 -14.99
C ARG A 58 0.60 -7.57 -13.87
N TYR A 59 0.71 -6.46 -13.15
CA TYR A 59 1.62 -6.34 -12.01
C TYR A 59 1.07 -7.07 -10.78
N GLY A 60 1.98 -7.64 -10.00
CA GLY A 60 1.68 -8.09 -8.65
C GLY A 60 1.64 -6.93 -7.67
N GLY A 61 1.02 -7.15 -6.52
CA GLY A 61 0.99 -6.14 -5.48
C GLY A 61 0.16 -6.49 -4.26
N VAL A 62 -0.08 -5.45 -3.47
CA VAL A 62 -0.82 -5.46 -2.22
C VAL A 62 -1.87 -4.35 -2.28
N TYR A 63 -3.06 -4.62 -1.77
CA TYR A 63 -4.15 -3.66 -1.72
C TYR A 63 -4.64 -3.44 -0.29
N ILE A 64 -5.21 -2.27 -0.09
CA ILE A 64 -5.86 -1.82 1.13
C ILE A 64 -7.27 -1.38 0.73
N LEU A 65 -8.27 -2.07 1.25
CA LEU A 65 -9.67 -1.68 1.14
C LEU A 65 -10.02 -0.86 2.38
N VAL A 66 -10.56 0.33 2.18
CA VAL A 66 -10.84 1.28 3.27
C VAL A 66 -12.27 1.76 3.16
N GLY A 67 -12.93 1.94 4.29
CA GLY A 67 -14.20 2.65 4.36
C GLY A 67 -14.69 2.69 5.80
N ARG A 68 -16.01 2.65 6.00
CA ARG A 68 -16.60 2.88 7.32
C ARG A 68 -17.53 1.74 7.74
N SER A 69 -17.41 1.34 9.00
CA SER A 69 -18.33 0.42 9.65
C SER A 69 -18.55 0.88 11.09
N ASN A 70 -19.81 0.98 11.53
CA ASN A 70 -20.18 1.41 12.89
C ASN A 70 -19.46 2.72 13.32
N SER A 71 -19.45 3.73 12.45
CA SER A 71 -18.81 5.04 12.66
C SER A 71 -17.28 5.01 12.84
N ARG A 72 -16.62 3.87 12.61
CA ARG A 72 -15.16 3.74 12.62
C ARG A 72 -14.63 3.52 11.22
N THR A 73 -13.45 4.07 10.94
CA THR A 73 -12.70 3.73 9.73
C THR A 73 -12.22 2.30 9.84
N ARG A 74 -12.53 1.48 8.85
CA ARG A 74 -12.17 0.07 8.79
C ARG A 74 -11.28 -0.18 7.58
N ALA A 75 -10.26 -1.02 7.75
CA ALA A 75 -9.33 -1.36 6.68
C ALA A 75 -9.12 -2.87 6.59
N ARG A 76 -9.03 -3.38 5.36
CA ARG A 76 -8.61 -4.75 5.05
C ARG A 76 -7.41 -4.71 4.14
N VAL A 77 -6.39 -5.51 4.44
CA VAL A 77 -5.19 -5.67 3.61
C VAL A 77 -5.24 -7.03 2.92
N GLY A 78 -4.91 -7.07 1.64
CA GLY A 78 -4.73 -8.32 0.91
C GLY A 78 -3.72 -8.17 -0.22
N GLU A 79 -3.41 -9.26 -0.90
CA GLU A 79 -2.37 -9.28 -1.94
C GLU A 79 -2.79 -10.03 -3.19
N GLY A 80 -1.98 -9.99 -4.25
CA GLY A 80 -2.13 -10.91 -5.36
C GLY A 80 -1.20 -10.62 -6.51
N VAL A 81 -0.95 -11.64 -7.32
CA VAL A 81 -0.30 -11.52 -8.64
C VAL A 81 -1.32 -11.36 -9.78
N LYS A 82 -2.60 -11.59 -9.49
CA LYS A 82 -3.76 -11.37 -10.39
C LYS A 82 -4.79 -10.47 -9.71
N LEU A 83 -4.38 -9.24 -9.40
CA LEU A 83 -5.17 -8.30 -8.61
C LEU A 83 -6.53 -7.98 -9.25
N TRP A 84 -6.60 -7.88 -10.57
CA TRP A 84 -7.83 -7.57 -11.30
C TRP A 84 -8.92 -8.62 -11.10
N THR A 85 -8.58 -9.91 -10.99
CA THR A 85 -9.56 -10.96 -10.68
C THR A 85 -9.97 -10.88 -9.21
N ARG A 86 -8.98 -10.86 -8.29
CA ARG A 86 -9.22 -10.92 -6.85
C ARG A 86 -10.05 -9.75 -6.32
N LEU A 87 -9.83 -8.54 -6.84
CA LEU A 87 -10.62 -7.37 -6.46
C LEU A 87 -12.07 -7.47 -6.96
N GLY A 88 -12.31 -8.13 -8.10
CA GLY A 88 -13.66 -8.39 -8.60
C GLY A 88 -14.44 -9.32 -7.68
N ASP A 89 -13.79 -10.37 -7.20
CA ASP A 89 -14.39 -11.32 -6.25
C ASP A 89 -14.85 -10.63 -4.96
N HIS A 90 -14.09 -9.65 -4.47
CA HIS A 90 -14.43 -8.88 -3.27
C HIS A 90 -15.69 -8.04 -3.41
N LYS A 91 -16.04 -7.61 -4.63
CA LYS A 91 -17.26 -6.82 -4.84
C LYS A 91 -18.54 -7.63 -4.61
N ALA A 92 -18.44 -8.96 -4.64
CA ALA A 92 -19.54 -9.87 -4.33
C ALA A 92 -19.53 -10.39 -2.88
N ASP A 93 -18.55 -10.00 -2.05
CA ASP A 93 -18.42 -10.44 -0.66
C ASP A 93 -19.16 -9.47 0.30
N PRO A 94 -20.28 -9.88 0.93
CA PRO A 94 -21.03 -9.02 1.85
C PRO A 94 -20.23 -8.58 3.09
N GLN A 95 -19.15 -9.29 3.43
CA GLN A 95 -18.29 -8.89 4.55
C GLN A 95 -17.49 -7.61 4.26
N LEU A 96 -17.47 -7.18 2.99
CA LEU A 96 -16.76 -6.02 2.48
C LEU A 96 -17.69 -4.86 2.11
N ASP A 97 -18.95 -4.89 2.52
CA ASP A 97 -19.92 -3.79 2.30
C ASP A 97 -19.49 -2.45 2.91
N PHE A 98 -18.52 -2.45 3.83
CA PHE A 98 -17.95 -1.24 4.41
C PHE A 98 -17.01 -0.47 3.48
N VAL A 99 -16.57 -1.07 2.36
CA VAL A 99 -15.50 -0.53 1.52
C VAL A 99 -16.00 0.64 0.68
N GLU A 100 -15.32 1.78 0.83
CA GLU A 100 -15.61 3.04 0.14
C GLU A 100 -14.50 3.39 -0.86
N GLU A 101 -13.25 3.04 -0.56
CA GLU A 101 -12.07 3.28 -1.38
C GLU A 101 -11.15 2.05 -1.46
N VAL A 102 -10.42 1.94 -2.56
CA VAL A 102 -9.36 0.95 -2.76
C VAL A 102 -8.05 1.65 -3.05
N TYR A 103 -6.98 1.15 -2.44
CA TYR A 103 -5.61 1.56 -2.67
C TYR A 103 -4.79 0.32 -3.03
N VAL A 104 -3.99 0.36 -4.08
CA VAL A 104 -3.23 -0.79 -4.58
C VAL A 104 -1.80 -0.38 -4.84
N LEU A 105 -0.85 -0.90 -4.07
CA LEU A 105 0.58 -0.76 -4.30
C LEU A 105 1.05 -1.90 -5.21
N VAL A 106 1.61 -1.55 -6.36
CA VAL A 106 2.05 -2.50 -7.40
C VAL A 106 3.44 -2.19 -7.90
N SER A 107 4.06 -3.20 -8.50
CA SER A 107 5.31 -3.07 -9.26
C SER A 107 5.48 -4.25 -10.22
N PRO A 108 6.13 -4.09 -11.39
CA PRO A 108 6.48 -5.21 -12.27
C PRO A 108 7.38 -6.25 -11.60
N ILE A 109 8.17 -5.86 -10.58
CA ILE A 109 9.10 -6.78 -9.89
C ILE A 109 8.44 -7.60 -8.77
N PHE A 110 7.18 -7.32 -8.43
CA PHE A 110 6.49 -8.02 -7.35
C PHE A 110 6.01 -9.41 -7.76
N HIS A 111 6.84 -10.40 -7.45
CA HIS A 111 6.48 -11.82 -7.49
C HIS A 111 5.68 -12.24 -6.25
N LYS A 112 5.19 -13.48 -6.22
CA LYS A 112 4.32 -13.98 -5.14
C LYS A 112 4.93 -13.83 -3.73
N GLY A 113 6.22 -14.07 -3.58
CA GLY A 113 6.91 -13.91 -2.29
C GLY A 113 6.93 -12.46 -1.83
N ALA A 114 7.23 -11.54 -2.74
CA ALA A 114 7.15 -10.10 -2.47
C ALA A 114 5.74 -9.69 -2.03
N THR A 115 4.69 -10.12 -2.73
CA THR A 115 3.32 -9.72 -2.40
C THR A 115 2.86 -10.23 -1.04
N VAL A 116 3.27 -11.45 -0.65
CA VAL A 116 3.00 -12.01 0.68
C VAL A 116 3.73 -11.22 1.77
N TYR A 117 5.02 -10.91 1.57
CA TYR A 117 5.79 -10.11 2.52
C TYR A 117 5.21 -8.70 2.70
N LEU A 118 4.85 -8.05 1.59
CA LEU A 118 4.22 -6.73 1.61
C LEU A 118 2.86 -6.77 2.32
N GLN A 119 2.05 -7.81 2.11
CA GLN A 119 0.80 -8.00 2.84
C GLN A 119 1.05 -8.06 4.35
N GLU A 120 2.05 -8.83 4.78
CA GLU A 120 2.40 -8.97 6.19
C GLU A 120 2.81 -7.62 6.81
N GLN A 121 3.76 -6.93 6.17
CA GLN A 121 4.26 -5.64 6.67
C GLN A 121 3.16 -4.57 6.73
N ILE A 122 2.34 -4.44 5.67
CA ILE A 122 1.24 -3.47 5.66
C ILE A 122 0.15 -3.86 6.65
N SER A 123 -0.14 -5.16 6.83
CA SER A 123 -1.10 -5.61 7.84
C SER A 123 -0.65 -5.24 9.25
N GLN A 124 0.65 -5.39 9.56
CA GLN A 124 1.21 -4.98 10.86
C GLN A 124 1.04 -3.48 11.09
N ILE A 125 1.32 -2.66 10.07
CA ILE A 125 1.15 -1.20 10.14
C ILE A 125 -0.33 -0.83 10.36
N VAL A 126 -1.25 -1.44 9.60
CA VAL A 126 -2.70 -1.17 9.72
C VAL A 126 -3.22 -1.62 11.09
N GLN A 127 -2.79 -2.77 11.61
CA GLN A 127 -3.18 -3.27 12.93
C GLN A 127 -2.66 -2.39 14.08
N ALA A 128 -1.49 -1.78 13.90
CA ALA A 128 -0.89 -0.90 14.91
C ALA A 128 -1.48 0.52 14.91
N GLU A 129 -2.27 0.91 13.91
CA GLU A 129 -2.84 2.25 13.77
C GLU A 129 -4.15 2.38 14.58
N PRO A 130 -4.19 3.16 15.69
CA PRO A 130 -5.34 3.20 16.59
C PRO A 130 -6.63 3.74 15.95
N ARG A 131 -6.49 4.54 14.88
CA ARG A 131 -7.63 5.13 14.16
C ARG A 131 -8.32 4.15 13.20
N LEU A 132 -7.76 2.96 12.99
CA LEU A 132 -8.31 1.93 12.11
C LEU A 132 -8.85 0.75 12.89
N ASP A 133 -10.01 0.26 12.49
CA ASP A 133 -10.44 -1.10 12.78
C ASP A 133 -9.91 -2.04 11.70
N PHE A 134 -9.12 -3.04 12.09
CA PHE A 134 -8.56 -4.00 11.14
C PHE A 134 -9.55 -5.13 10.87
N HIS A 135 -10.07 -5.17 9.64
CA HIS A 135 -10.84 -6.31 9.15
C HIS A 135 -9.89 -7.41 8.69
N LYS A 136 -9.78 -8.47 9.49
CA LYS A 136 -8.92 -9.61 9.21
C LYS A 136 -9.50 -10.47 8.07
N GLY A 137 -8.77 -10.55 6.95
CA GLY A 137 -9.00 -11.55 5.91
C GLY A 137 -8.18 -12.83 6.12
N CYS A 138 -7.90 -13.57 5.05
CA CYS A 138 -6.85 -14.59 5.07
C CYS A 138 -5.52 -13.91 5.38
N GLY A 139 -4.95 -14.20 6.54
CA GLY A 139 -3.66 -13.67 6.96
C GLY A 139 -2.54 -14.05 5.98
N PRO A 140 -1.39 -13.36 6.03
CA PRO A 140 -0.25 -13.68 5.18
C PRO A 140 0.17 -15.14 5.41
N LEU A 141 0.68 -15.79 4.37
CA LEU A 141 1.30 -17.10 4.50
C LEU A 141 2.57 -16.95 5.35
N ALA A 142 2.56 -17.53 6.55
CA ALA A 142 3.71 -17.49 7.44
C ALA A 142 4.90 -18.22 6.81
N GLY A 143 6.10 -17.65 6.96
CA GLY A 143 7.34 -18.34 6.60
C GLY A 143 7.63 -18.45 5.10
N PHE A 144 7.04 -17.59 4.25
CA PHE A 144 7.42 -17.57 2.85
C PHE A 144 8.93 -17.27 2.71
N PRO A 145 9.72 -18.15 2.06
CA PRO A 145 11.17 -17.99 1.99
C PRO A 145 11.50 -16.79 1.10
N LEU A 146 12.21 -15.82 1.69
CA LEU A 146 12.77 -14.65 1.01
C LEU A 146 14.20 -14.45 1.52
N GLY A 147 15.11 -14.19 0.58
CA GLY A 147 16.49 -13.85 0.90
C GLY A 147 16.60 -12.53 1.66
N GLU A 148 17.71 -12.34 2.36
CA GLU A 148 17.92 -11.11 3.14
C GLU A 148 17.95 -9.85 2.25
N ALA A 149 18.57 -9.93 1.08
CA ALA A 149 18.62 -8.84 0.11
C ALA A 149 17.22 -8.45 -0.40
N ASP A 150 16.36 -9.44 -0.66
CA ASP A 150 14.97 -9.22 -1.07
C ASP A 150 14.18 -8.53 0.05
N ARG A 151 14.33 -9.00 1.30
CA ARG A 151 13.66 -8.39 2.46
C ARG A 151 14.04 -6.93 2.64
N LYS A 152 15.33 -6.59 2.55
CA LYS A 152 15.80 -5.19 2.63
C LYS A 152 15.23 -4.33 1.51
N SER A 153 15.20 -4.87 0.29
CA SER A 153 14.63 -4.17 -0.87
C SER A 153 13.13 -3.95 -0.71
N LEU A 154 12.41 -4.93 -0.17
CA LEU A 154 10.98 -4.83 0.10
C LEU A 154 10.67 -3.92 1.29
N ASP A 155 11.53 -3.85 2.31
CA ASP A 155 11.40 -2.88 3.41
C ASP A 155 11.52 -1.44 2.90
N LEU A 156 12.42 -1.20 1.94
CA LEU A 156 12.48 0.08 1.21
C LEU A 156 11.21 0.32 0.39
N ALA A 157 10.70 -0.71 -0.31
CA ALA A 157 9.46 -0.62 -1.06
C ALA A 157 8.24 -0.30 -0.17
N VAL A 158 8.20 -0.80 1.07
CA VAL A 158 7.16 -0.43 2.05
C VAL A 158 7.28 1.05 2.42
N LEU A 159 8.49 1.54 2.72
CA LEU A 159 8.71 2.95 3.05
C LEU A 159 8.25 3.89 1.92
N LEU A 160 8.67 3.60 0.69
CA LEU A 160 8.31 4.40 -0.49
C LEU A 160 6.83 4.23 -0.84
N GLY A 161 6.30 3.01 -0.77
CA GLY A 161 4.90 2.70 -0.97
C GLY A 161 3.97 3.44 0.00
N LEU A 162 4.36 3.61 1.26
CA LEU A 162 3.60 4.42 2.22
C LEU A 162 3.59 5.92 1.86
N ASN A 163 4.68 6.45 1.28
CA ASN A 163 4.67 7.81 0.74
C ASN A 163 3.70 7.94 -0.43
N LEU A 164 3.71 6.96 -1.35
CA LEU A 164 2.80 6.93 -2.49
C LEU A 164 1.34 6.76 -2.04
N LEU A 165 1.06 5.90 -1.05
CA LEU A 165 -0.27 5.72 -0.45
C LEU A 165 -0.77 7.03 0.16
N HIS A 166 0.09 7.72 0.92
CA HIS A 166 -0.23 9.02 1.49
C HIS A 166 -0.53 10.06 0.41
N ALA A 167 0.29 10.11 -0.65
CA ALA A 167 0.10 11.01 -1.79
C ALA A 167 -1.21 10.70 -2.55
N ALA A 168 -1.55 9.42 -2.70
CA ALA A 168 -2.79 8.94 -3.28
C ALA A 168 -4.01 9.14 -2.37
N GLY A 169 -3.86 9.70 -1.16
CA GLY A 169 -4.98 10.07 -0.29
C GLY A 169 -5.17 9.23 0.97
N LEU A 170 -4.45 8.10 1.12
CA LEU A 170 -4.49 7.27 2.34
C LEU A 170 -3.63 7.90 3.45
N ARG A 171 -4.08 9.03 3.99
CA ARG A 171 -3.31 9.84 4.96
C ARG A 171 -3.25 9.26 6.37
N VAL A 172 -4.07 8.25 6.65
CA VAL A 172 -4.05 7.58 7.96
C VAL A 172 -2.74 6.81 8.16
N LEU A 173 -2.17 6.26 7.07
CA LEU A 173 -0.88 5.61 7.11
C LEU A 173 0.24 6.61 6.79
N GLN A 174 1.35 6.49 7.49
CA GLN A 174 2.47 7.41 7.43
C GLN A 174 3.77 6.65 7.14
N PRO A 175 4.68 7.19 6.31
CA PRO A 175 5.95 6.53 5.98
C PRO A 175 6.80 6.12 7.19
N GLY A 176 6.74 6.92 8.26
CA GLY A 176 7.42 6.67 9.53
C GLY A 176 6.96 5.41 10.27
N GLN A 177 5.82 4.81 9.87
CA GLN A 177 5.33 3.55 10.43
C GLN A 177 6.06 2.31 9.85
N SER A 178 6.78 2.47 8.74
CA SER A 178 7.58 1.36 8.19
C SER A 178 8.71 0.94 9.13
N ARG A 179 9.00 -0.37 9.14
CA ARG A 179 10.13 -0.94 9.88
C ARG A 179 11.45 -0.25 9.55
N LEU A 180 11.71 0.02 8.28
CA LEU A 180 12.93 0.70 7.83
C LEU A 180 13.05 2.11 8.42
N ALA A 181 11.98 2.90 8.42
CA ALA A 181 12.01 4.23 9.03
C ALA A 181 12.31 4.18 10.53
N GLN A 182 11.73 3.19 11.24
CA GLN A 182 11.99 2.98 12.66
C GLN A 182 13.45 2.59 12.93
N GLN A 183 14.02 1.70 12.11
CA GLN A 183 15.43 1.30 12.20
C GLN A 183 16.37 2.48 11.95
N VAL A 184 16.12 3.28 10.90
CA VAL A 184 16.90 4.50 10.63
C VAL A 184 16.79 5.49 11.78
N ALA A 185 15.60 5.69 12.33
CA ALA A 185 15.41 6.58 13.48
C ALA A 185 16.17 6.11 14.73
N ALA A 186 16.19 4.80 14.99
CA ALA A 186 16.94 4.21 16.11
C ALA A 186 18.47 4.39 15.94
N LEU A 187 19.01 4.06 14.77
CA LEU A 187 20.44 4.25 14.46
C LEU A 187 20.87 5.71 14.58
N LEU A 188 20.01 6.62 14.13
CA LEU A 188 20.24 8.06 14.27
C LEU A 188 20.23 8.49 15.75
N ALA A 189 19.37 7.92 16.58
CA ALA A 189 19.31 8.23 18.01
C ALA A 189 20.54 7.70 18.77
N GLU A 190 21.08 6.54 18.39
CA GLU A 190 22.31 5.98 18.96
C GLU A 190 23.57 6.80 18.62
N ALA A 191 23.55 7.51 17.50
CA ALA A 191 24.66 8.34 17.03
C ALA A 191 24.66 9.80 17.56
N ALA A 192 23.66 10.17 18.38
CA ALA A 192 23.46 11.52 18.92
C ALA A 192 23.87 11.61 20.40
#